data_AF-A0A9W9YXN7-F1
#
_entry.id   AF-A0A9W9YXN7-F1
#
_cell.length_a   1.000
_cell.length_b   1.000
_cell.length_c   1.000
_cell.angle_alpha   90.00
_cell.angle_beta   90.00
_cell.angle_gamma   90.00
#
_symmetry.space_group_name_H-M   'P 1'
#
loop_
_entity.id
_entity.type
_entity.pdbx_description
1 polymer ?
#
loop_
_entity_poly.entity_id
_entity_poly.type
_entity_poly.pdbx_seq_one_letter_code
_entity_poly.pdbx_strand_id
1 'polypeptide(L)'
;MSFFKSIVVLTSYFTTAFLSLALAQHLGLQYRNFYKLENRSLVGNVTDTKKVKDYFECPFLCLERGPSACLSFNVGKTTYNGYYTCELSNSERYLDPHRMQQRASYDYYGMTTESLFSLLPCTSSPCKYGGTCIHGPRSGEFSCQCGVEITILPFIDDTCNVAIGVYRLNFNDARRLCEILGATQATYHQLQAAWEAGLQKCALGWLADGTARYPMRTASPGCGNYIGIVGSSAPINKNTKYNAWCYKE
;
A
#
# COMPACT_ATOMS: atom_id res chain seq x y z
N MET A 1 -15.52 -6.39 -20.07
CA MET A 1 -14.45 -7.35 -19.72
C MET A 1 -15.11 -8.67 -19.41
N SER A 2 -14.76 -9.72 -20.16
CA SER A 2 -15.21 -11.08 -19.85
C SER A 2 -14.24 -11.68 -18.84
N PHE A 3 -14.75 -12.20 -17.72
CA PHE A 3 -13.96 -12.85 -16.68
C PHE A 3 -13.99 -14.36 -16.90
N PHE A 4 -12.83 -15.02 -16.88
CA PHE A 4 -12.82 -16.47 -16.70
C PHE A 4 -13.19 -16.78 -15.25
N LYS A 5 -14.36 -17.38 -15.06
CA LYS A 5 -14.83 -17.79 -13.73
C LYS A 5 -13.98 -18.97 -13.27
N SER A 6 -13.11 -18.72 -12.30
CA SER A 6 -12.76 -19.69 -11.27
C SER A 6 -11.95 -20.92 -11.71
N ILE A 7 -10.61 -20.85 -11.62
CA ILE A 7 -9.75 -22.04 -11.78
C ILE A 7 -9.15 -22.42 -10.42
N VAL A 8 -9.38 -23.67 -10.01
CA VAL A 8 -8.89 -24.27 -8.76
C VAL A 8 -7.85 -25.33 -9.10
N VAL A 9 -6.65 -25.22 -8.53
CA VAL A 9 -5.62 -26.27 -8.60
C VAL A 9 -5.36 -26.83 -7.22
N LEU A 10 -5.46 -28.15 -7.08
CA LEU A 10 -5.10 -28.89 -5.87
C LEU A 10 -3.66 -29.38 -6.02
N THR A 11 -2.70 -28.73 -5.38
CA THR A 11 -1.31 -29.23 -5.33
C THR A 11 -1.13 -30.10 -4.07
N SER A 12 -0.95 -31.41 -4.23
CA SER A 12 -0.57 -32.30 -3.13
C SER A 12 0.95 -32.29 -2.95
N TYR A 13 1.44 -31.75 -1.83
CA TYR A 13 2.84 -31.94 -1.42
C TYR A 13 2.96 -33.31 -0.73
N PHE A 14 3.31 -34.36 -1.48
CA PHE A 14 3.74 -35.62 -0.88
C PHE A 14 5.24 -35.54 -0.57
N THR A 15 5.60 -35.15 0.65
CA THR A 15 6.96 -35.42 1.16
C THR A 15 7.04 -36.88 1.57
N THR A 16 7.68 -37.71 0.76
CA THR A 16 8.03 -39.08 1.12
C THR A 16 9.13 -39.05 2.19
N ALA A 17 8.75 -39.07 3.48
CA ALA A 17 9.46 -39.78 4.55
C ALA A 17 8.79 -39.51 5.92
N PHE A 18 8.64 -40.61 6.67
CA PHE A 18 8.25 -40.73 8.09
C PHE A 18 6.75 -40.76 8.45
N LEU A 19 6.32 -41.98 8.79
CA LEU A 19 5.17 -42.29 9.62
C LEU A 19 5.26 -41.53 10.96
N SER A 20 4.39 -40.55 11.16
CA SER A 20 3.86 -40.22 12.48
C SER A 20 2.47 -39.61 12.31
N LEU A 21 1.55 -39.96 13.21
CA LEU A 21 0.15 -39.54 13.20
C LEU A 21 0.03 -38.02 13.40
N ALA A 22 0.06 -37.26 12.30
CA ALA A 22 -0.44 -35.89 12.23
C ALA A 22 -0.86 -35.61 10.78
N LEU A 23 -1.96 -36.22 10.35
CA LEU A 23 -2.60 -35.92 9.08
C LEU A 23 -3.31 -34.56 9.16
N ALA A 24 -2.54 -33.48 9.11
CA ALA A 24 -3.02 -32.16 8.74
C ALA A 24 -2.29 -31.76 7.46
N GLN A 25 -2.68 -32.41 6.35
CA GLN A 25 -2.27 -31.96 5.03
C GLN A 25 -2.84 -30.55 4.83
N HIS A 26 -1.97 -29.54 4.80
CA HIS A 26 -2.34 -28.22 4.28
C HIS A 26 -2.62 -28.34 2.78
N LEU A 27 -3.84 -28.72 2.41
CA LEU A 27 -4.38 -28.57 1.07
C LEU A 27 -4.45 -27.08 0.75
N GLY A 28 -3.42 -26.54 0.11
CA GLY A 28 -3.44 -25.18 -0.42
C GLY A 28 -4.31 -25.15 -1.68
N LEU A 29 -5.60 -24.82 -1.54
CA LEU A 29 -6.41 -24.45 -2.70
C LEU A 29 -5.85 -23.14 -3.27
N GLN A 30 -5.20 -23.20 -4.43
CA GLN A 30 -4.84 -21.99 -5.18
C GLN A 30 -5.95 -21.67 -6.18
N TYR A 31 -6.54 -20.50 -5.99
CA TYR A 31 -7.61 -19.98 -6.83
C TYR A 31 -7.22 -18.62 -7.39
N ARG A 32 -7.38 -18.42 -8.69
CA ARG A 32 -7.14 -17.11 -9.32
C ARG A 32 -8.09 -16.84 -10.46
N ASN A 33 -8.53 -15.59 -10.56
CA ASN A 33 -9.34 -15.10 -11.67
C ASN A 33 -8.47 -14.30 -12.64
N PHE A 34 -8.64 -14.57 -13.94
CA PHE A 34 -7.99 -13.80 -14.99
C PHE A 34 -9.04 -13.08 -15.85
N TYR A 35 -8.85 -11.78 -16.07
CA TYR A 35 -9.61 -11.02 -17.05
C TYR A 35 -8.91 -11.07 -18.40
N LYS A 36 -9.69 -11.06 -19.49
CA LYS A 36 -9.17 -11.07 -20.85
C LYS A 36 -9.14 -9.65 -21.45
N LEU A 37 -8.06 -9.31 -22.17
CA LEU A 37 -7.99 -8.20 -23.11
C LEU A 37 -7.65 -8.73 -24.51
N GLU A 38 -8.51 -8.45 -25.48
CA GLU A 38 -8.38 -9.00 -26.83
C GLU A 38 -7.36 -8.23 -27.68
N ASN A 39 -6.70 -8.96 -28.58
CA ASN A 39 -5.74 -8.41 -29.56
C ASN A 39 -4.60 -7.62 -28.91
N ARG A 40 -4.20 -8.01 -27.71
CA ARG A 40 -3.15 -7.37 -26.92
C ARG A 40 -2.28 -8.41 -26.24
N SER A 41 -1.05 -8.02 -25.93
CA SER A 41 -0.09 -8.84 -25.19
C SER A 41 0.82 -7.98 -24.34
N LEU A 42 1.21 -8.47 -23.17
CA LEU A 42 2.29 -7.89 -22.38
C LEU A 42 3.63 -8.41 -22.92
N VAL A 43 4.46 -7.54 -23.46
CA VAL A 43 5.67 -7.95 -24.20
C VAL A 43 6.90 -7.95 -23.29
N GLY A 44 7.55 -9.11 -23.23
CA GLY A 44 8.71 -9.42 -22.40
C GLY A 44 8.38 -9.48 -20.89
N ASN A 45 9.37 -9.85 -20.06
CA ASN A 45 9.12 -10.55 -18.78
C ASN A 45 8.35 -11.88 -18.97
N VAL A 46 8.40 -12.43 -20.19
CA VAL A 46 7.93 -13.79 -20.48
C VAL A 46 8.94 -14.75 -19.87
N THR A 47 8.51 -15.49 -18.86
CA THR A 47 9.34 -16.44 -18.12
C THR A 47 9.34 -17.82 -18.78
N ASP A 48 8.29 -18.15 -19.53
CA ASP A 48 8.20 -19.41 -20.26
C ASP A 48 7.21 -19.35 -21.42
N THR A 49 7.39 -20.20 -22.41
CA THR A 49 6.49 -20.36 -23.55
C THR A 49 6.13 -21.83 -23.74
N LYS A 50 4.84 -22.14 -23.74
CA LYS A 50 4.31 -23.50 -23.91
C LYS A 50 3.34 -23.58 -25.07
N LYS A 51 3.31 -24.73 -25.74
CA LYS A 51 2.31 -25.06 -26.75
C LYS A 51 1.28 -25.98 -26.11
N VAL A 52 0.01 -25.62 -26.23
CA VAL A 52 -1.11 -26.35 -25.63
C VAL A 52 -2.18 -26.64 -26.68
N LYS A 53 -2.94 -27.72 -26.50
CA LYS A 53 -4.03 -28.05 -27.42
C LYS A 53 -5.26 -27.21 -27.12
N ASP A 54 -5.51 -26.95 -25.85
CA ASP A 54 -6.57 -26.04 -25.43
C ASP A 54 -6.00 -24.81 -24.73
N TYR A 55 -6.46 -23.61 -25.09
CA TYR A 55 -6.04 -22.36 -24.46
C TYR A 55 -6.38 -22.32 -22.96
N PHE A 56 -7.37 -23.12 -22.54
CA PHE A 56 -7.73 -23.31 -21.14
C PHE A 56 -6.60 -23.88 -20.28
N GLU A 57 -5.57 -24.50 -20.88
CA GLU A 57 -4.41 -25.04 -20.16
C GLU A 57 -3.46 -23.94 -19.65
N CYS A 58 -3.38 -22.78 -20.32
CA CYS A 58 -2.48 -21.69 -19.95
C CYS A 58 -2.62 -21.20 -18.49
N PRO A 59 -3.83 -20.95 -17.95
CA PRO A 59 -3.98 -20.55 -16.55
C PRO A 59 -3.52 -21.63 -15.56
N PHE A 60 -3.66 -22.93 -15.86
CA PHE A 60 -3.16 -24.00 -15.01
C PHE A 60 -1.63 -23.98 -14.96
N LEU A 61 -0.98 -23.86 -16.13
CA LEU A 61 0.47 -23.72 -16.22
C LEU A 61 0.98 -22.50 -15.44
N CYS A 62 0.21 -21.41 -15.43
CA CYS A 62 0.54 -20.23 -14.62
C CYS A 62 0.45 -20.51 -13.11
N LEU A 63 -0.63 -21.16 -12.67
CA LEU A 63 -0.83 -21.49 -11.25
C LEU A 63 0.23 -22.48 -10.73
N GLU A 64 0.63 -23.46 -11.54
CA GLU A 64 1.68 -24.43 -11.18
C GLU A 64 3.06 -23.80 -10.93
N ARG A 65 3.34 -22.61 -11.49
CA ARG A 65 4.62 -21.90 -11.25
C ARG A 65 4.71 -21.31 -9.85
N GLY A 66 3.57 -21.09 -9.21
CA GLY A 66 3.48 -20.43 -7.92
C GLY A 66 3.18 -18.94 -8.03
N PRO A 67 2.84 -18.32 -6.89
CA PRO A 67 2.02 -17.11 -6.84
C PRO A 67 2.69 -15.86 -7.43
N SER A 68 4.00 -15.70 -7.26
CA SER A 68 4.79 -14.58 -7.78
C SER A 68 5.56 -14.93 -9.07
N ALA A 69 5.69 -16.22 -9.39
CA ALA A 69 6.43 -16.69 -10.56
C ALA A 69 5.64 -16.58 -11.86
N CYS A 70 4.31 -16.55 -11.77
CA CYS A 70 3.44 -16.21 -12.88
C CYS A 70 2.30 -15.32 -12.38
N LEU A 71 2.19 -14.11 -12.93
CA LEU A 71 1.15 -13.12 -12.62
C LEU A 71 0.13 -12.99 -13.75
N SER A 72 0.60 -13.05 -15.00
CA SER A 72 -0.22 -12.95 -16.20
C SER A 72 0.27 -13.91 -17.28
N PHE A 73 -0.49 -14.04 -18.36
CA PHE A 73 -0.05 -14.79 -19.54
C PHE A 73 -0.66 -14.23 -20.83
N ASN A 74 0.04 -14.40 -21.95
CA ASN A 74 -0.51 -14.16 -23.28
C ASN A 74 -0.90 -15.50 -23.92
N VAL A 75 -2.01 -15.52 -24.64
CA VAL A 75 -2.45 -16.65 -25.45
C VAL A 75 -2.36 -16.26 -26.92
N GLY A 76 -1.42 -16.86 -27.64
CA GLY A 76 -1.33 -16.78 -29.09
C GLY A 76 -2.40 -17.64 -29.74
N LYS A 77 -3.17 -17.03 -30.64
CA LYS A 77 -4.21 -17.68 -31.46
C LYS A 77 -3.62 -18.84 -32.25
N THR A 78 -4.47 -19.83 -32.54
CA THR A 78 -4.03 -21.09 -33.14
C THR A 78 -3.30 -20.87 -34.46
N THR A 79 -2.19 -21.58 -34.64
CA THR A 79 -1.49 -21.67 -35.94
C THR A 79 -2.10 -22.80 -36.78
N TYR A 80 -1.69 -22.95 -38.04
CA TYR A 80 -2.17 -24.03 -38.93
C TYR A 80 -2.10 -25.44 -38.32
N ASN A 81 -1.25 -25.66 -37.31
CA ASN A 81 -1.07 -26.95 -36.65
C ASN A 81 -2.07 -27.22 -35.50
N GLY A 82 -2.98 -26.27 -35.20
CA GLY A 82 -4.05 -26.44 -34.20
C GLY A 82 -3.64 -26.23 -32.73
N TYR A 83 -2.41 -25.76 -32.47
CA TYR A 83 -1.92 -25.47 -31.11
C TYR A 83 -1.95 -23.98 -30.78
N TYR A 84 -2.32 -23.67 -29.52
CA TYR A 84 -2.19 -22.34 -28.93
C TYR A 84 -0.80 -22.15 -28.32
N THR A 85 -0.39 -20.89 -28.17
CA THR A 85 0.89 -20.52 -27.53
C THR A 85 0.61 -19.81 -26.22
N CYS A 86 0.99 -20.39 -25.08
CA CYS A 86 0.95 -19.73 -23.78
C CYS A 86 2.30 -19.07 -23.50
N GLU A 87 2.35 -17.75 -23.39
CA GLU A 87 3.52 -17.02 -22.89
C GLU A 87 3.25 -16.63 -21.42
N LEU A 88 3.88 -17.31 -20.47
CA LEU A 88 3.72 -17.04 -19.04
C LEU A 88 4.62 -15.87 -18.62
N SER A 89 4.15 -15.01 -17.71
CA SER A 89 4.86 -13.80 -17.30
C SER A 89 4.87 -13.65 -15.78
N ASN A 90 6.01 -13.28 -15.21
CA ASN A 90 6.12 -12.89 -13.79
C ASN A 90 5.80 -11.40 -13.56
N SER A 91 5.30 -10.71 -14.58
CA SER A 91 4.79 -9.34 -14.49
C SER A 91 3.30 -9.27 -14.86
N GLU A 92 2.67 -8.14 -14.57
CA GLU A 92 1.26 -7.83 -14.82
C GLU A 92 1.14 -6.42 -15.42
N ARG A 93 0.08 -6.17 -16.19
CA ARG A 93 -0.21 -4.87 -16.82
C ARG A 93 -0.17 -3.69 -15.84
N TYR A 94 -0.57 -3.89 -14.58
CA TYR A 94 -0.52 -2.85 -13.57
C TYR A 94 0.92 -2.47 -13.18
N LEU A 95 1.82 -3.45 -13.14
CA LEU A 95 3.24 -3.25 -12.79
C LEU A 95 4.01 -2.64 -13.97
N ASP A 96 3.74 -3.10 -15.20
CA ASP A 96 4.44 -2.69 -16.41
C ASP A 96 3.47 -2.16 -17.51
N PRO A 97 2.71 -1.08 -17.28
CA PRO A 97 1.66 -0.64 -18.21
C PRO A 97 2.19 -0.27 -19.59
N HIS A 98 3.42 0.23 -19.68
CA HIS A 98 4.08 0.64 -20.93
C HIS A 98 4.43 -0.54 -21.86
N ARG A 99 4.50 -1.76 -21.33
CA ARG A 99 4.84 -2.97 -22.10
C ARG A 99 3.64 -3.61 -22.76
N MET A 100 2.44 -3.10 -22.49
CA MET A 100 1.21 -3.60 -23.07
C MET A 100 1.07 -3.10 -24.51
N GLN A 101 1.09 -4.03 -25.46
CA GLN A 101 1.08 -3.71 -26.89
C GLN A 101 -0.13 -4.31 -27.60
N GLN A 102 -0.52 -3.70 -28.71
CA GLN A 102 -1.51 -4.26 -29.62
C GLN A 102 -0.86 -5.38 -30.43
N ARG A 103 -1.41 -6.59 -30.35
CA ARG A 103 -0.90 -7.78 -31.05
C ARG A 103 -2.08 -8.66 -31.43
N ALA A 104 -2.59 -8.48 -32.64
CA ALA A 104 -3.84 -9.12 -33.09
C ALA A 104 -3.82 -10.66 -33.07
N SER A 105 -2.63 -11.26 -33.10
CA SER A 105 -2.44 -12.71 -32.97
C SER A 105 -2.47 -13.22 -31.53
N TYR A 106 -2.58 -12.35 -30.53
CA TYR A 106 -2.55 -12.70 -29.11
C TYR A 106 -3.67 -12.04 -28.32
N ASP A 107 -4.13 -12.74 -27.29
CA ASP A 107 -5.01 -12.19 -26.26
C ASP A 107 -4.28 -12.23 -24.91
N TYR A 108 -4.46 -11.19 -24.09
CA TYR A 108 -3.82 -11.05 -22.79
C TYR A 108 -4.77 -11.49 -21.67
N TYR A 109 -4.21 -12.20 -20.69
CA TYR A 109 -4.92 -12.66 -19.49
C TYR A 109 -4.15 -12.21 -18.26
N GLY A 110 -4.77 -11.36 -17.44
CA GLY A 110 -4.15 -10.78 -16.23
C GLY A 110 -5.09 -10.82 -15.04
N MET A 111 -4.55 -10.59 -13.84
CA MET A 111 -5.33 -10.60 -12.59
C MET A 111 -5.83 -9.21 -12.19
N THR A 112 -6.94 -9.13 -11.45
CA THR A 112 -7.43 -7.84 -10.94
C THR A 112 -6.41 -7.20 -10.00
N THR A 113 -6.43 -5.87 -9.87
CA THR A 113 -5.54 -5.14 -8.93
C THR A 113 -5.74 -5.60 -7.49
N GLU A 114 -6.98 -5.93 -7.10
CA GLU A 114 -7.30 -6.52 -5.79
C GLU A 114 -6.63 -7.88 -5.57
N SER A 115 -6.65 -8.75 -6.59
CA SER A 115 -5.93 -10.04 -6.54
C SER A 115 -4.42 -9.84 -6.52
N LEU A 116 -3.92 -8.86 -7.30
CA LEU A 116 -2.50 -8.53 -7.36
C LEU A 116 -1.98 -8.02 -6.01
N PHE A 117 -2.70 -7.12 -5.36
CA PHE A 117 -2.31 -6.60 -4.04
C PHE A 117 -2.45 -7.65 -2.94
N SER A 118 -3.43 -8.56 -3.05
CA SER A 118 -3.51 -9.72 -2.16
C SER A 118 -2.33 -10.68 -2.30
N LEU A 119 -1.72 -10.79 -3.50
CA LEU A 119 -0.56 -11.64 -3.75
C LEU A 119 0.77 -10.93 -3.48
N LEU A 120 0.84 -9.65 -3.82
CA LEU A 120 2.02 -8.79 -3.73
C LEU A 120 1.70 -7.52 -2.93
N PRO A 121 1.48 -7.62 -1.61
CA PRO A 121 1.01 -6.50 -0.79
C PRO A 121 1.92 -5.26 -0.88
N CYS A 122 3.24 -5.45 -0.94
CA CYS A 122 4.20 -4.34 -1.03
C CYS A 122 4.15 -3.53 -2.33
N THR A 123 3.56 -4.05 -3.41
CA THR A 123 3.39 -3.29 -4.66
C THR A 123 2.41 -2.12 -4.50
N SER A 124 1.50 -2.20 -3.51
CA SER A 124 0.56 -1.13 -3.20
C SER A 124 1.15 -0.01 -2.32
N SER A 125 2.42 -0.12 -1.92
CA SER A 125 3.06 0.77 -0.93
C SER A 125 2.21 0.93 0.35
N PRO A 126 1.91 -0.17 1.07
CA PRO A 126 1.01 -0.13 2.21
C PRO A 126 1.62 0.60 3.42
N CYS A 127 2.96 0.59 3.54
CA CYS A 127 3.69 1.28 4.61
C CYS A 127 3.73 2.79 4.37
N LYS A 128 3.28 3.58 5.34
CA LYS A 128 3.26 5.04 5.22
C LYS A 128 4.59 5.68 5.65
N TYR A 129 4.75 6.96 5.30
CA TYR A 129 5.85 7.83 5.72
C TYR A 129 7.25 7.25 5.48
N GLY A 130 7.46 6.62 4.32
CA GLY A 130 8.76 6.04 3.96
C GLY A 130 9.11 4.73 4.68
N GLY A 131 8.13 4.10 5.35
CA GLY A 131 8.29 2.75 5.89
C GLY A 131 8.62 1.74 4.78
N THR A 132 9.51 0.81 5.08
CA THR A 132 9.90 -0.25 4.14
C THR A 132 8.96 -1.44 4.29
N CYS A 133 8.31 -1.85 3.20
CA CYS A 133 7.43 -3.02 3.19
C CYS A 133 8.22 -4.31 3.02
N ILE A 134 7.96 -5.28 3.89
CA ILE A 134 8.58 -6.61 3.88
C ILE A 134 7.47 -7.63 3.68
N HIS A 135 7.63 -8.53 2.71
CA HIS A 135 6.69 -9.62 2.48
C HIS A 135 6.74 -10.63 3.63
N GLY A 136 5.56 -11.01 4.12
CA GLY A 136 5.40 -12.05 5.12
C GLY A 136 5.51 -13.46 4.52
N PRO A 137 5.59 -14.50 5.38
CA PRO A 137 5.72 -15.89 4.95
C PRO A 137 4.45 -16.44 4.28
N ARG A 138 3.27 -15.85 4.53
CA ARG A 138 2.00 -16.25 3.91
C ARG A 138 1.56 -15.27 2.83
N SER A 139 0.78 -15.75 1.87
CA SER A 139 0.18 -14.90 0.82
C SER A 139 -0.63 -13.77 1.45
N GLY A 140 -0.38 -12.53 1.03
CA GLY A 140 -1.05 -11.33 1.53
C GLY A 140 -0.53 -10.79 2.86
N GLU A 141 0.35 -11.53 3.55
CA GLU A 141 0.98 -11.07 4.78
C GLU A 141 2.14 -10.13 4.45
N PHE A 142 2.27 -9.05 5.22
CA PHE A 142 3.38 -8.11 5.12
C PHE A 142 3.65 -7.48 6.48
N SER A 143 4.84 -6.94 6.66
CA SER A 143 5.19 -6.10 7.80
C SER A 143 5.86 -4.82 7.32
N CYS A 144 5.71 -3.75 8.09
CA CYS A 144 6.39 -2.50 7.81
C CYS A 144 7.55 -2.30 8.77
N GLN A 145 8.74 -2.12 8.22
CA GLN A 145 9.88 -1.61 8.95
C GLN A 145 9.83 -0.08 8.91
N CYS A 146 9.33 0.51 9.99
CA CYS A 146 9.33 1.96 10.16
C CYS A 146 10.76 2.42 10.47
N GLY A 147 11.22 3.49 9.80
CA GLY A 147 12.56 4.02 10.02
C GLY A 147 12.78 4.43 11.49
N VAL A 148 14.03 4.36 11.95
CA VAL A 148 14.46 4.76 13.31
C VAL A 148 14.07 6.20 13.63
N GLU A 149 13.89 7.02 12.59
CA GLU A 149 13.44 8.38 12.79
C GLU A 149 11.97 8.50 13.21
N ILE A 150 11.14 7.52 12.89
CA ILE A 150 9.72 7.54 13.20
C ILE A 150 9.53 7.00 14.63
N THR A 151 10.25 5.94 15.03
CA THR A 151 10.11 5.20 16.32
C THR A 151 10.19 6.03 17.62
N ILE A 152 10.52 7.32 17.57
CA ILE A 152 10.57 8.22 18.73
C ILE A 152 9.17 8.77 19.08
N LEU A 153 8.20 8.68 18.17
CA LEU A 153 6.79 8.96 18.50
C LEU A 153 6.13 7.67 18.99
N PRO A 154 5.63 7.60 20.25
CA PRO A 154 5.07 6.37 20.84
C PRO A 154 3.71 5.96 20.26
N PHE A 155 3.34 6.46 19.08
CA PHE A 155 2.01 6.30 18.48
C PHE A 155 2.08 5.88 17.00
N ILE A 156 2.98 4.97 16.67
CA ILE A 156 3.10 4.43 15.31
C ILE A 156 2.48 3.05 15.29
N ASP A 157 1.55 2.84 14.36
CA ASP A 157 0.98 1.51 14.14
C ASP A 157 1.91 0.61 13.30
N ASP A 158 1.50 -0.64 13.13
CA ASP A 158 2.20 -1.67 12.37
C ASP A 158 2.32 -1.37 10.86
N THR A 159 1.62 -0.36 10.36
CA THR A 159 1.71 0.14 8.97
C THR A 159 2.47 1.47 8.85
N CYS A 160 3.15 1.85 9.93
CA CYS A 160 3.85 3.12 10.09
C CYS A 160 2.94 4.35 10.10
N ASN A 161 1.62 4.22 10.29
CA ASN A 161 0.78 5.41 10.49
C ASN A 161 1.04 6.02 11.85
N VAL A 162 1.07 7.35 11.89
CA VAL A 162 1.23 8.11 13.13
C VAL A 162 -0.15 8.48 13.66
N ALA A 163 -0.63 7.77 14.68
CA ALA A 163 -1.95 7.95 15.31
C ALA A 163 -1.84 8.74 16.62
N ILE A 164 -1.76 10.06 16.55
CA ILE A 164 -1.51 10.88 17.74
C ILE A 164 -2.80 11.14 18.53
N GLY A 165 -2.79 10.77 19.80
CA GLY A 165 -3.79 11.23 20.77
C GLY A 165 -3.65 12.72 21.08
N VAL A 166 -4.76 13.37 21.41
CA VAL A 166 -4.79 14.81 21.74
C VAL A 166 -3.86 15.12 22.92
N TYR A 167 -3.08 16.19 22.81
CA TYR A 167 -2.18 16.67 23.86
C TYR A 167 -1.13 15.66 24.34
N ARG A 168 -0.42 15.01 23.40
CA ARG A 168 0.63 14.02 23.73
C ARG A 168 2.04 14.37 23.26
N LEU A 169 2.22 15.50 22.58
CA LEU A 169 3.49 15.90 21.98
C LEU A 169 4.21 16.95 22.83
N ASN A 170 5.46 16.71 23.17
CA ASN A 170 6.34 17.78 23.63
C ASN A 170 6.78 18.63 22.41
N PHE A 171 7.52 19.73 22.63
CA PHE A 171 7.94 20.61 21.53
C PHE A 171 8.76 19.88 20.45
N ASN A 172 9.70 19.01 20.87
CA ASN A 172 10.55 18.27 19.94
C ASN A 172 9.77 17.18 19.20
N ASP A 173 8.85 16.48 19.88
CA ASP A 173 7.96 15.48 19.29
C ASP A 173 7.08 16.15 18.21
N ALA A 174 6.54 17.33 18.51
CA ALA A 174 5.71 18.10 17.58
C ALA A 174 6.48 18.54 16.32
N ARG A 175 7.72 19.03 16.48
CA ARG A 175 8.58 19.39 15.36
C ARG A 175 8.87 18.18 14.46
N ARG A 176 9.31 17.08 15.08
CA ARG A 176 9.67 15.83 14.39
C ARG A 176 8.47 15.22 13.65
N LEU A 177 7.28 15.29 14.25
CA LEU A 177 6.05 14.90 13.58
C LEU A 177 5.86 15.66 12.27
N CYS A 178 5.97 16.98 12.29
CA CYS A 178 5.80 17.77 11.09
C CYS A 178 6.78 17.34 9.99
N GLU A 179 8.05 17.11 10.35
CA GLU A 179 9.09 16.61 9.44
C GLU A 179 8.72 15.26 8.81
N ILE A 180 8.26 14.29 9.62
CA ILE A 180 7.79 12.97 9.14
C ILE A 180 6.61 13.11 8.17
N LEU A 181 5.72 14.08 8.40
CA LEU A 181 4.59 14.39 7.51
C LEU A 181 5.02 15.16 6.24
N GLY A 182 6.33 15.39 6.04
CA GLY A 182 6.86 16.17 4.93
C GLY A 182 6.46 17.64 5.00
N ALA A 183 6.42 18.18 6.23
CA ALA A 183 6.04 19.54 6.58
C ALA A 183 7.08 20.13 7.56
N THR A 184 7.01 21.43 7.81
CA THR A 184 7.75 22.08 8.88
C THR A 184 6.82 22.44 10.02
N GLN A 185 7.35 22.61 11.23
CA GLN A 185 6.54 23.18 12.30
C GLN A 185 6.12 24.61 11.93
N ALA A 186 4.84 24.94 12.09
CA ALA A 186 4.30 26.21 11.63
C ALA A 186 4.84 27.38 12.46
N THR A 187 5.11 28.49 11.80
CA THR A 187 5.39 29.78 12.42
C THR A 187 4.09 30.45 12.88
N TYR A 188 4.20 31.46 13.74
CA TYR A 188 3.05 32.29 14.12
C TYR A 188 2.38 32.91 12.89
N HIS A 189 3.16 33.44 11.95
CA HIS A 189 2.63 34.06 10.72
C HIS A 189 1.87 33.07 9.84
N GLN A 190 2.36 31.84 9.71
CA GLN A 190 1.64 30.79 8.97
C GLN A 190 0.33 30.40 9.68
N LEU A 191 0.33 30.27 11.01
CA LEU A 191 -0.91 30.04 11.78
C LEU A 191 -1.88 31.21 11.63
N GLN A 192 -1.37 32.44 11.61
CA GLN A 192 -2.17 33.65 11.42
C GLN A 192 -2.82 33.69 10.04
N ALA A 193 -2.06 33.45 8.97
CA ALA A 193 -2.61 33.37 7.62
C ALA A 193 -3.69 32.29 7.52
N ALA A 194 -3.49 31.11 8.15
CA ALA A 194 -4.50 30.06 8.19
C ALA A 194 -5.76 30.48 8.97
N TRP A 195 -5.59 31.16 10.10
CA TRP A 195 -6.70 31.72 10.88
C TRP A 195 -7.48 32.76 10.08
N GLU A 196 -6.81 33.69 9.39
CA GLU A 196 -7.42 34.68 8.50
C GLU A 196 -8.22 34.01 7.37
N ALA A 197 -7.70 32.90 6.83
CA ALA A 197 -8.36 32.06 5.83
C ALA A 197 -9.54 31.21 6.38
N GLY A 198 -9.80 31.22 7.69
CA GLY A 198 -10.97 30.57 8.29
C GLY A 198 -10.66 29.45 9.29
N LEU A 199 -9.39 29.15 9.57
CA LEU A 199 -9.03 28.11 10.53
C LEU A 199 -9.53 28.46 11.94
N GLN A 200 -10.35 27.56 12.51
CA GLN A 200 -10.75 27.56 13.91
C GLN A 200 -10.56 26.17 14.49
N LYS A 201 -9.78 26.06 15.57
CA LYS A 201 -9.60 24.80 16.29
C LYS A 201 -9.23 25.08 17.74
N CYS A 202 -10.07 24.60 18.64
CA CYS A 202 -9.85 24.70 20.07
C CYS A 202 -8.91 23.61 20.58
N ALA A 203 -7.62 23.76 20.24
CA ALA A 203 -6.60 22.82 20.66
C ALA A 203 -5.23 23.51 20.70
N LEU A 204 -4.63 23.63 21.89
CA LEU A 204 -3.26 24.14 22.01
C LEU A 204 -2.30 23.27 21.19
N GLY A 205 -1.53 23.93 20.32
CA GLY A 205 -0.54 23.29 19.47
C GLY A 205 0.77 24.08 19.47
N TRP A 206 1.89 23.36 19.42
CA TRP A 206 3.23 23.93 19.37
C TRP A 206 3.52 24.63 18.04
N LEU A 207 4.07 25.84 18.11
CA LEU A 207 4.62 26.61 16.99
C LEU A 207 6.15 26.59 17.00
N ALA A 208 6.77 26.92 15.87
CA ALA A 208 8.22 26.88 15.67
C ALA A 208 9.01 27.79 16.64
N ASP A 209 8.38 28.85 17.17
CA ASP A 209 8.97 29.77 18.14
C ASP A 209 8.97 29.23 19.58
N GLY A 210 8.46 28.02 19.82
CA GLY A 210 8.34 27.42 21.14
C GLY A 210 7.16 27.94 21.95
N THR A 211 6.23 28.68 21.34
CA THR A 211 4.94 29.00 21.93
C THR A 211 3.93 27.88 21.66
N ALA A 212 2.87 27.81 22.47
CA ALA A 212 1.72 26.96 22.20
C ALA A 212 0.46 27.83 22.10
N ARG A 213 -0.26 27.70 20.98
CA ARG A 213 -1.40 28.56 20.64
C ARG A 213 -2.50 27.79 19.92
N TYR A 214 -3.69 28.36 19.86
CA TYR A 214 -4.84 27.84 19.14
C TYR A 214 -5.65 28.97 18.50
N PRO A 215 -6.12 28.81 17.24
CA PRO A 215 -6.87 29.84 16.53
C PRO A 215 -8.37 29.74 16.79
N MET A 216 -9.02 30.85 17.17
CA MET A 216 -10.46 30.98 17.38
C MET A 216 -11.05 32.10 16.53
N ARG A 217 -12.10 31.82 15.76
CA ARG A 217 -12.85 32.79 14.95
C ARG A 217 -14.14 33.25 15.63
N THR A 218 -14.73 32.38 16.44
CA THR A 218 -15.93 32.64 17.25
C THR A 218 -15.72 32.11 18.66
N ALA A 219 -16.47 32.63 19.63
CA ALA A 219 -16.51 32.06 20.96
C ALA A 219 -17.06 30.61 20.89
N SER A 220 -16.46 29.71 21.67
CA SER A 220 -16.86 28.30 21.72
C SER A 220 -16.77 27.80 23.17
N PRO A 221 -17.74 26.99 23.63
CA PRO A 221 -17.68 26.38 24.95
C PRO A 221 -16.35 25.64 25.17
N GLY A 222 -15.70 25.87 26.31
CA GLY A 222 -14.43 25.25 26.68
C GLY A 222 -13.17 25.90 26.09
N CYS A 223 -13.31 26.93 25.25
CA CYS A 223 -12.21 27.57 24.50
C CYS A 223 -12.00 29.03 24.87
N GLY A 224 -12.62 29.46 25.97
CA GLY A 224 -12.73 30.87 26.36
C GLY A 224 -13.61 31.69 25.41
N ASN A 225 -13.62 33.00 25.63
CA ASN A 225 -14.42 33.98 24.89
C ASN A 225 -13.58 34.86 23.96
N TYR A 226 -12.31 34.50 23.74
CA TYR A 226 -11.36 35.31 22.98
C TYR A 226 -11.35 34.89 21.51
N ILE A 227 -11.48 35.88 20.62
CA ILE A 227 -11.31 35.72 19.17
C ILE A 227 -9.87 36.12 18.82
N GLY A 228 -9.22 35.30 18.00
CA GLY A 228 -7.83 35.47 17.59
C GLY A 228 -6.99 34.22 17.82
N ILE A 229 -5.67 34.38 17.79
CA ILE A 229 -4.72 33.31 18.09
C ILE A 229 -4.40 33.35 19.58
N VAL A 230 -5.06 32.48 20.35
CA VAL A 230 -5.02 32.45 21.81
C VAL A 230 -3.92 31.52 22.29
N GLY A 231 -3.16 31.91 23.32
CA GLY A 231 -2.10 31.09 23.90
C GLY A 231 -0.96 31.93 24.46
N SER A 232 0.19 31.29 24.70
CA SER A 232 1.36 31.98 25.26
C SER A 232 1.99 32.94 24.26
N SER A 233 2.32 34.16 24.70
CA SER A 233 3.09 35.14 23.91
C SER A 233 4.60 34.90 23.93
N ALA A 234 5.10 34.09 24.88
CA ALA A 234 6.51 33.76 25.05
C ALA A 234 6.73 32.23 25.04
N PRO A 235 7.95 31.75 24.73
CA PRO A 235 8.24 30.32 24.76
C PRO A 235 7.97 29.72 26.15
N ILE A 236 7.39 28.52 26.16
CA ILE A 236 7.01 27.82 27.40
C ILE A 236 7.85 26.55 27.58
N ASN A 237 7.69 25.87 28.72
CA ASN A 237 8.42 24.63 29.01
C ASN A 237 8.23 23.59 27.89
N LYS A 238 9.31 23.27 27.17
CA LYS A 238 9.31 22.39 25.99
C LYS A 238 8.87 20.95 26.28
N ASN A 239 8.83 20.53 27.56
CA ASN A 239 8.38 19.21 27.97
C ASN A 239 6.85 19.12 28.13
N THR A 240 6.13 20.26 28.15
CA THR A 240 4.66 20.26 28.25
C THR A 240 4.03 19.56 27.07
N LYS A 241 2.93 18.85 27.28
CA LYS A 241 2.28 18.06 26.24
C LYS A 241 1.13 18.83 25.59
N TYR A 242 1.26 19.09 24.30
CA TYR A 242 0.26 19.75 23.45
C TYR A 242 0.09 19.01 22.12
N ASN A 243 -0.59 19.62 21.14
CA ASN A 243 -0.62 19.17 19.75
C ASN A 243 0.50 19.85 18.94
N ALA A 244 0.51 19.68 17.62
CA ALA A 244 1.43 20.34 16.70
C ALA A 244 0.67 21.13 15.65
N TRP A 245 1.18 22.32 15.29
CA TRP A 245 0.81 22.99 14.05
C TRP A 245 1.92 22.74 13.03
N CYS A 246 1.57 22.14 11.90
CA CYS A 246 2.49 21.87 10.80
C CYS A 246 2.10 22.70 9.57
N TYR A 247 3.09 23.10 8.79
CA TYR A 247 2.93 23.85 7.56
C TYR A 247 3.67 23.14 6.42
N LYS A 248 2.98 22.97 5.29
CA LYS A 248 3.53 22.41 4.07
C LYS A 248 3.25 23.40 2.95
N GLU A 249 4.29 23.73 2.19
CA GLU A 249 4.19 24.60 1.01
C GLU A 249 3.33 23.98 -0.10
#